data_AF-A0A7X8JAH6-F1
#
_entry.id   AF-A0A7X8JAH6-F1
#
_cell.length_a   1.000
_cell.length_b   1.000
_cell.length_c   1.000
_cell.angle_alpha   90.00
_cell.angle_beta   90.00
_cell.angle_gamma   90.00
#
_symmetry.space_group_name_H-M   'P 1'
#
loop_
_entity.id
_entity.type
_entity.pdbx_description
1 polymer ?
#
loop_
_entity_poly.entity_id
_entity_poly.type
_entity_poly.pdbx_seq_one_letter_code
_entity_poly.pdbx_strand_id
1 'polypeptide(L)'
;MRSFTYQGVEYRSLQECCCKLKISYHKVRRLCRHYVRAHHDPVVAVRWCLGVDKLSHLEPRTPQYPQDLVKSYDRQEKFKDRIYQKFIDNF
;
A
#
# COMPACT_ATOMS: atom_id res chain seq x y z
N MET A 1 -2.73 6.76 13.07
CA MET A 1 -4.07 6.92 12.48
C MET A 1 -5.07 6.94 13.61
N ARG A 2 -6.01 7.88 13.58
CA ARG A 2 -7.11 7.98 14.55
C ARG A 2 -8.15 6.88 14.26
N SER A 3 -9.06 6.62 15.19
CA SER A 3 -10.19 5.71 14.96
C SER A 3 -11.03 6.18 13.78
N PHE A 4 -11.72 5.25 13.12
CA PHE A 4 -12.64 5.56 12.04
C PHE A 4 -13.79 4.55 12.01
N THR A 5 -14.92 4.97 11.45
CA THR A 5 -16.10 4.13 11.33
C THR A 5 -16.23 3.59 9.93
N TYR A 6 -16.50 2.29 9.80
CA TYR A 6 -16.82 1.64 8.54
C TYR A 6 -17.98 0.67 8.72
N GLN A 7 -19.00 0.77 7.87
CA GLN A 7 -20.23 -0.05 7.95
C GLN A 7 -20.89 -0.07 9.34
N GLY A 8 -20.91 1.07 10.03
CA GLY A 8 -21.49 1.18 11.38
C GLY A 8 -20.63 0.61 12.51
N VAL A 9 -19.44 0.08 12.21
CA VAL A 9 -18.48 -0.41 13.20
C VAL A 9 -17.36 0.60 13.36
N GLU A 10 -17.10 1.04 14.60
CA GLU A 10 -15.92 1.84 14.91
C GLU A 10 -14.69 0.94 15.08
N TYR A 11 -13.62 1.27 14.36
CA TYR A 11 -12.34 0.59 14.45
C TYR A 11 -11.31 1.52 15.08
N ARG A 12 -10.56 1.01 16.07
CA ARG A 12 -9.52 1.79 16.77
C ARG A 12 -8.31 2.06 15.90
N SER A 13 -8.10 1.21 14.88
CA SER A 13 -7.00 1.35 13.93
C SER A 13 -7.30 0.67 12.60
N LEU A 14 -6.53 1.06 11.58
CA LEU A 14 -6.58 0.40 10.27
C LEU A 14 -6.19 -1.07 10.34
N GLN A 15 -5.26 -1.43 11.23
CA GLN A 15 -4.84 -2.81 11.42
C GLN A 15 -5.97 -3.66 12.00
N GLU A 16 -6.69 -3.15 13.00
CA GLU A 16 -7.86 -3.82 13.56
C GLU A 16 -8.94 -4.04 12.49
N CYS A 17 -9.23 -2.99 11.70
CA CYS A 17 -10.18 -3.06 10.59
C CYS A 17 -9.77 -4.14 9.58
N CYS A 18 -8.51 -4.15 9.13
CA CYS A 18 -8.01 -5.13 8.18
C CYS A 18 -8.07 -6.56 8.73
N CYS A 19 -7.78 -6.75 10.02
CA CYS A 19 -7.87 -8.06 10.68
C CYS A 19 -9.31 -8.59 10.72
N LYS A 20 -10.27 -7.76 11.16
CA LYS A 20 -11.69 -8.12 11.22
C LYS A 20 -12.29 -8.40 9.83
N LEU A 21 -11.89 -7.63 8.82
CA LEU A 21 -12.35 -7.78 7.43
C LEU A 21 -11.54 -8.80 6.62
N LYS A 22 -10.53 -9.46 7.21
CA LYS A 22 -9.65 -10.44 6.57
C LYS A 22 -8.98 -9.93 5.28
N ILE A 23 -8.56 -8.66 5.28
CA ILE A 23 -7.83 -8.03 4.16
C ILE A 23 -6.38 -7.71 4.57
N SER A 24 -5.48 -7.61 3.59
CA SER A 24 -4.07 -7.32 3.86
C SER A 24 -3.85 -5.89 4.33
N TYR A 25 -3.40 -5.73 5.57
CA TYR A 25 -3.00 -4.43 6.14
C TYR A 25 -1.93 -3.74 5.30
N HIS A 26 -0.93 -4.48 4.83
CA HIS A 26 0.15 -3.91 4.00
C HIS A 26 -0.39 -3.34 2.68
N LYS A 27 -1.35 -4.02 2.06
CA LYS A 27 -2.00 -3.53 0.84
C LYS A 27 -2.78 -2.25 1.09
N VAL A 28 -3.64 -2.24 2.12
CA VAL A 28 -4.44 -1.06 2.49
C VAL A 28 -3.54 0.13 2.85
N ARG A 29 -2.51 -0.09 3.67
CA ARG A 29 -1.53 0.95 4.03
C ARG A 29 -0.81 1.51 2.81
N ARG A 30 -0.44 0.65 1.84
CA ARG A 30 0.18 1.10 0.58
C ARG A 30 -0.78 1.98 -0.21
N LEU A 31 -2.06 1.63 -0.30
CA LEU A 31 -3.07 2.45 -0.97
C LEU A 31 -3.23 3.83 -0.31
N CYS A 32 -3.34 3.89 1.02
CA CYS A 32 -3.38 5.16 1.77
C CYS A 32 -2.13 6.02 1.59
N ARG A 33 -0.97 5.41 1.32
CA ARG A 33 0.25 6.15 1.03
C ARG A 33 0.32 6.63 -0.40
N HIS A 34 -0.24 5.90 -1.35
CA HIS A 34 -0.05 6.13 -2.78
C HIS A 34 -1.13 7.02 -3.41
N TYR A 35 -2.36 7.00 -2.88
CA TYR A 35 -3.50 7.68 -3.48
C TYR A 35 -4.04 8.77 -2.57
N VAL A 36 -4.34 9.94 -3.13
CA VAL A 36 -4.75 11.12 -2.36
C VAL A 36 -6.04 10.85 -1.60
N ARG A 37 -7.06 10.27 -2.23
CA ARG A 37 -8.34 9.98 -1.56
C ARG A 37 -8.17 9.02 -0.39
N ALA A 38 -7.44 7.93 -0.61
CA ALA A 38 -7.14 6.96 0.43
C ALA A 38 -6.23 7.49 1.55
N HIS A 39 -5.42 8.52 1.26
CA HIS A 39 -4.59 9.19 2.25
C HIS A 39 -5.43 9.97 3.25
N HIS A 40 -6.45 10.68 2.75
CA HIS A 40 -7.37 11.47 3.56
C HIS A 40 -8.42 10.59 4.26
N ASP A 41 -8.95 9.59 3.55
CA ASP A 41 -9.95 8.66 4.08
C ASP A 41 -9.51 7.20 3.86
N PRO A 42 -9.07 6.49 4.90
CA PRO A 42 -8.66 5.09 4.79
C PRO A 42 -9.81 4.14 4.42
N VAL A 43 -11.07 4.54 4.60
CA VAL A 43 -12.24 3.74 4.20
C VAL A 43 -12.22 3.48 2.69
N VAL A 44 -11.76 4.46 1.89
CA VAL A 44 -11.63 4.32 0.44
C VAL A 44 -10.69 3.16 0.08
N ALA A 45 -9.53 3.05 0.74
CA ALA A 45 -8.60 1.95 0.53
C ALA A 45 -9.17 0.60 0.96
N VAL A 46 -9.93 0.57 2.06
CA VAL A 46 -10.62 -0.63 2.53
C VAL A 46 -11.66 -1.09 1.51
N ARG A 47 -12.48 -0.17 0.98
CA ARG A 47 -13.50 -0.45 -0.06
C ARG A 47 -12.88 -0.99 -1.35
N TRP A 48 -11.76 -0.43 -1.79
CA TRP A 48 -11.01 -0.97 -2.94
C TRP A 48 -10.48 -2.39 -2.69
N CYS A 49 -9.97 -2.66 -1.49
CA CYS A 49 -9.48 -3.99 -1.12
C CYS A 49 -10.60 -5.04 -1.03
N LEU A 50 -11.80 -4.62 -0.61
CA LEU A 50 -12.99 -5.47 -0.56
C LEU A 50 -13.70 -5.64 -1.91
N GLY A 51 -13.29 -4.89 -2.94
CA GLY A 51 -13.94 -4.92 -4.26
C GLY A 51 -15.30 -4.23 -4.31
N VAL A 52 -15.68 -3.48 -3.26
CA VAL A 52 -16.91 -2.66 -3.24
C VAL A 52 -16.82 -1.54 -4.26
N ASP A 53 -15.65 -0.89 -4.34
CA ASP A 53 -15.34 0.13 -5.33
C ASP A 53 -14.17 -0.33 -6.20
N LYS A 54 -14.14 0.11 -7.46
CA LYS A 54 -12.99 -0.09 -8.35
C LYS A 54 -12.01 1.07 -8.21
N LEU A 55 -10.73 0.74 -8.08
CA LEU A 55 -9.64 1.71 -8.15
C LEU A 55 -9.44 2.13 -9.62
N SER A 56 -9.69 3.41 -9.92
CA SER A 56 -9.45 3.97 -11.25
C SER A 56 -7.95 4.11 -11.52
N HIS A 57 -7.55 3.94 -12.78
CA HIS A 57 -6.18 4.21 -13.22
C HIS A 57 -5.83 5.71 -13.20
N LEU A 58 -6.85 6.57 -13.28
CA LEU A 58 -6.74 8.04 -13.21
C LEU A 58 -6.72 8.57 -11.78
N GLU A 59 -6.75 7.69 -10.77
CA GLU A 59 -6.81 8.09 -9.37
C GLU A 59 -5.55 8.90 -8.99
N PRO A 60 -5.72 10.13 -8.46
CA PRO A 60 -4.60 11.02 -8.18
C PRO A 60 -3.68 10.42 -7.12
N ARG A 61 -2.38 10.52 -7.37
CA ARG A 61 -1.33 9.98 -6.49
C ARG A 61 -0.83 11.03 -5.52
N THR A 62 -0.38 10.57 -4.36
CA THR A 62 0.23 11.45 -3.36
C THR A 62 1.60 11.96 -3.84
N PRO A 63 2.08 13.10 -3.33
CA PRO A 63 3.44 13.58 -3.61
C PRO A 63 4.54 12.62 -3.15
N GLN A 64 4.24 11.70 -2.22
CA GLN A 64 5.20 10.68 -1.76
C GLN A 64 5.38 9.53 -2.75
N TYR A 65 4.41 9.31 -3.65
CA TYR A 65 4.44 8.18 -4.56
C TYR A 65 5.67 8.14 -5.50
N PRO A 66 6.11 9.25 -6.13
CA PRO A 66 7.34 9.26 -6.92
C PRO A 66 8.59 8.87 -6.13
N GLN A 67 8.69 9.31 -4.86
CA GLN A 67 9.82 8.96 -4.00
C GLN A 67 9.83 7.46 -3.66
N ASP A 68 8.65 6.88 -3.44
CA ASP A 68 8.50 5.44 -3.22
C ASP A 68 8.84 4.62 -4.47
N LEU A 69 8.60 5.15 -5.67
CA LEU A 69 9.01 4.54 -6.94
C LEU A 69 10.53 4.50 -7.07
N VAL A 70 11.23 5.62 -6.86
CA VAL A 70 12.70 5.67 -6.93
C VAL A 70 13.31 4.65 -5.97
N LYS A 71 12.88 4.65 -4.70
CA LYS A 71 13.33 3.65 -3.72
C LYS A 71 13.03 2.21 -4.14
N SER A 72 11.97 1.99 -4.91
CA SER A 72 11.64 0.66 -5.43
C SER A 72 12.62 0.23 -6.52
N TYR A 73 13.00 1.13 -7.42
CA TYR A 73 14.00 0.88 -8.45
C TYR A 73 15.37 0.62 -7.82
N ASP A 74 15.81 1.47 -6.87
CA ASP A 74 17.10 1.30 -6.18
C ASP A 74 17.20 -0.08 -5.49
N ARG A 75 16.10 -0.54 -4.86
CA ARG A 75 16.06 -1.87 -4.24
C ARG A 75 16.18 -2.99 -5.27
N GLN A 76 15.57 -2.81 -6.43
CA GLN A 76 15.61 -3.79 -7.52
C GLN A 76 17.00 -3.87 -8.15
N GLU A 77 17.66 -2.73 -8.36
CA GLU A 77 19.05 -2.69 -8.85
C GLU A 77 20.00 -3.38 -7.88
N LYS A 78 19.97 -3.00 -6.59
CA LYS A 78 20.77 -3.68 -5.55
C LYS A 78 20.53 -5.18 -5.47
N PHE A 79 19.31 -5.62 -5.75
CA PHE A 79 19.01 -7.05 -5.81
C PHE A 79 19.67 -7.70 -7.03
N LYS A 80 19.56 -7.09 -8.21
CA LYS A 80 20.22 -7.59 -9.44
C LYS A 80 21.72 -7.66 -9.28
N ASP A 81 22.34 -6.61 -8.74
CA ASP A 81 23.79 -6.56 -8.49
C ASP A 81 24.23 -7.70 -7.58
N ARG A 82 23.47 -7.96 -6.50
CA ARG A 82 23.75 -9.06 -5.57
C ARG A 82 23.64 -10.43 -6.25
N ILE A 83 22.63 -10.63 -7.10
CA ILE A 83 22.46 -11.88 -7.84
C ILE A 83 23.59 -12.07 -8.85
N TYR A 84 23.97 -10.99 -9.55
CA TYR A 84 25.07 -11.01 -10.51
C TYR A 84 26.41 -11.31 -9.84
N GLN A 85 26.69 -10.68 -8.70
CA GLN A 85 27.91 -10.97 -7.92
C GLN A 85 27.94 -12.43 -7.47
N LYS A 86 26.83 -12.96 -6.92
CA LYS A 86 26.72 -14.38 -6.59
C LYS A 86 26.93 -15.29 -7.78
N PHE A 87 26.51 -14.88 -8.97
CA PHE A 87 26.71 -15.67 -10.18
C PHE A 87 28.20 -15.70 -10.53
N ILE A 88 28.89 -14.56 -10.51
CA ILE A 88 30.35 -14.49 -10.74
C ILE A 88 31.12 -15.30 -9.70
N ASP A 89 30.80 -15.16 -8.40
CA ASP A 89 31.55 -15.81 -7.31
C ASP A 89 31.41 -17.35 -7.31
N ASN A 90 30.42 -17.90 -8.01
CA ASN A 90 30.18 -19.35 -8.13
C ASN A 90 30.71 -19.96 -9.44
N PHE A 91 31.39 -19.17 -10.28
CA PHE A 91 32.10 -19.60 -11.49
C PHE A 91 33.60 -19.35 -11.35
#